data_AF-A0A3D2R325-F1
#
_entry.id   AF-A0A3D2R325-F1
#
_cell.length_a   1.000
_cell.length_b   1.000
_cell.length_c   1.000
_cell.angle_alpha   90.00
_cell.angle_beta   90.00
_cell.angle_gamma   90.00
#
_symmetry.space_group_name_H-M   'P 1'
#
loop_
_entity.id
_entity.type
_entity.pdbx_description
1 polymer ?
#
loop_
_entity_poly.entity_id
_entity_poly.type
_entity_poly.pdbx_seq_one_letter_code
_entity_poly.pdbx_strand_id
1 'polypeptide(L)'
;MKRILHTLTVFIVLIAISPLVSAETYICKITIPPTHSGDIALYETHLFERNQSNFKHSVDYQSKYPFNIIRETARYILLHRDTRIVMINKLDLRLGQYWIDSKPSYKPDFGTCRVK
;
A
#
# COMPACT_ATOMS: atom_id res chain seq x y z
N MET A 1 -23.21 -18.14 -41.43
CA MET A 1 -22.19 -18.61 -40.46
C MET A 1 -21.07 -17.61 -40.15
N LYS A 2 -20.63 -16.71 -41.06
CA LYS A 2 -19.55 -15.73 -40.79
C LYS A 2 -19.83 -14.69 -39.69
N ARG A 3 -21.09 -14.25 -39.48
CA ARG A 3 -21.42 -13.21 -38.48
C ARG A 3 -21.28 -13.68 -37.03
N ILE A 4 -21.52 -14.97 -36.75
CA ILE A 4 -21.42 -15.55 -35.40
C ILE A 4 -19.95 -15.69 -34.97
N LEU A 5 -19.05 -15.91 -35.94
CA LEU A 5 -17.62 -16.06 -35.67
C LEU A 5 -16.96 -14.72 -35.26
N HIS A 6 -17.43 -13.59 -35.81
CA HIS A 6 -16.92 -12.26 -35.47
C HIS A 6 -17.41 -11.75 -34.10
N THR A 7 -18.65 -12.01 -33.70
CA THR A 7 -19.13 -11.64 -32.36
C THR A 7 -18.42 -12.41 -31.25
N LEU A 8 -18.04 -13.68 -31.50
CA LEU A 8 -17.30 -14.48 -30.54
C LEU A 8 -15.86 -13.95 -30.34
N THR A 9 -15.20 -13.50 -31.42
CA THR A 9 -13.84 -12.97 -31.35
C THR A 9 -13.77 -11.65 -30.58
N VAL A 10 -14.75 -10.77 -30.76
CA VAL A 10 -14.82 -9.48 -30.04
C VAL A 10 -15.01 -9.67 -28.53
N PHE A 11 -15.80 -10.67 -28.12
CA PHE A 11 -16.03 -10.96 -26.70
C PHE A 11 -14.78 -11.51 -25.99
N ILE A 12 -13.99 -12.34 -26.66
CA ILE A 12 -12.74 -12.89 -26.10
C ILE A 12 -11.67 -11.79 -25.95
N VAL A 13 -11.63 -10.83 -26.88
CA VAL A 13 -10.73 -9.67 -26.79
C VAL A 13 -11.11 -8.74 -25.63
N LEU A 14 -12.41 -8.54 -25.34
CA LEU A 14 -12.87 -7.69 -24.23
C LEU A 14 -12.56 -8.26 -22.84
N ILE A 15 -12.57 -9.58 -22.67
CA ILE A 15 -12.23 -10.23 -21.39
C ILE A 15 -10.71 -10.13 -21.10
N ALA A 16 -9.89 -10.19 -22.15
CA ALA A 16 -8.43 -10.15 -22.03
C ALA A 16 -7.84 -8.77 -21.63
N ILE A 17 -8.62 -7.68 -21.70
CA ILE A 17 -8.13 -6.31 -21.39
C ILE A 17 -8.64 -5.83 -20.02
N SER A 18 -9.40 -6.64 -19.28
CA SER A 18 -9.75 -6.28 -17.90
C SER A 18 -8.45 -6.21 -17.06
N PRO A 19 -8.12 -5.07 -16.44
CA PRO A 19 -7.02 -5.05 -15.49
C PRO A 19 -7.40 -6.04 -14.40
N LEU A 20 -6.54 -7.03 -14.18
CA LEU A 20 -6.65 -7.94 -13.05
C LEU A 20 -6.50 -7.08 -11.79
N VAL A 21 -7.61 -6.54 -11.28
CA VAL A 21 -7.62 -5.78 -10.03
C VAL A 21 -7.45 -6.81 -8.93
N SER A 22 -6.20 -7.11 -8.59
CA SER A 22 -5.89 -7.86 -7.38
C SER A 22 -6.30 -6.98 -6.19
N ALA A 23 -7.42 -7.33 -5.56
CA ALA A 23 -7.82 -6.70 -4.32
C ALA A 23 -6.87 -7.21 -3.22
N GLU A 24 -5.89 -6.40 -2.85
CA GLU A 24 -4.94 -6.72 -1.79
C GLU A 24 -5.22 -5.86 -0.57
N THR A 25 -5.18 -6.48 0.60
CA THR A 25 -5.34 -5.76 1.88
C THR A 25 -4.18 -6.12 2.80
N TYR A 26 -3.48 -5.09 3.30
CA TYR A 26 -2.37 -5.22 4.24
C TYR A 26 -2.74 -4.58 5.57
N ILE A 27 -2.55 -5.31 6.66
CA ILE A 27 -2.65 -4.77 8.03
C ILE A 27 -1.25 -4.73 8.62
N CYS A 28 -0.73 -3.54 8.91
CA CYS A 28 0.60 -3.33 9.44
C CYS A 28 0.55 -2.73 10.84
N LYS A 29 1.43 -3.21 11.72
CA LYS A 29 1.58 -2.70 13.10
C LYS A 29 2.93 -2.02 13.23
N ILE A 30 2.91 -0.87 13.90
CA ILE A 30 4.08 0.00 14.07
C ILE A 30 4.19 0.38 15.54
N THR A 31 5.42 0.45 16.04
CA THR A 31 5.70 0.84 17.41
C THR A 31 6.48 2.14 17.39
N ILE A 32 5.80 3.24 17.70
CA ILE A 32 6.43 4.54 17.78
C ILE A 32 7.15 4.63 19.13
N PRO A 33 8.49 4.83 19.14
CA PRO A 33 9.24 4.94 20.37
C PRO A 33 8.87 6.22 21.12
N PRO A 34 9.01 6.25 22.46
CA PRO A 34 8.81 7.45 23.25
C PRO A 34 9.81 8.54 22.83
N THR A 35 9.34 9.79 22.77
CA THR A 35 10.16 10.93 22.35
C THR A 35 10.76 11.72 23.52
N HIS A 36 10.09 11.69 24.66
CA HIS A 36 10.49 12.37 25.89
C HIS A 36 10.51 11.41 27.08
N SER A 37 11.24 11.80 28.13
CA SER A 37 11.24 11.07 29.40
C SER A 37 9.84 11.11 30.02
N GLY A 38 9.21 9.94 30.16
CA GLY A 38 7.85 9.80 30.69
C GLY A 38 6.79 9.49 29.63
N ASP A 39 7.12 9.57 28.33
CA ASP A 39 6.25 9.11 27.26
C ASP A 39 6.16 7.57 27.27
N ILE A 40 5.01 7.02 26.87
CA ILE A 40 4.84 5.60 26.60
C ILE A 40 5.01 5.32 25.10
N ALA A 41 5.44 4.11 24.75
CA ALA A 41 5.44 3.67 23.36
C ALA A 41 4.00 3.62 22.82
N LEU A 42 3.80 4.12 21.60
CA LEU A 42 2.50 4.10 20.94
C LEU A 42 2.45 2.97 19.91
N TYR A 43 1.29 2.34 19.79
CA TYR A 43 1.04 1.28 18.81
C TYR A 43 0.00 1.76 17.81
N GLU A 44 0.39 1.83 16.55
CA GLU A 44 -0.50 2.20 15.46
C GLU A 44 -0.80 0.98 14.59
N THR A 45 -2.08 0.79 14.26
CA THR A 45 -2.53 -0.20 13.27
C THR A 45 -2.86 0.51 11.96
N HIS A 46 -2.05 0.24 10.94
CA HIS A 46 -2.23 0.73 9.58
C HIS A 46 -2.97 -0.31 8.76
N LEU A 47 -4.04 0.10 8.08
CA LEU A 47 -4.73 -0.71 7.08
C LEU A 47 -4.50 -0.08 5.70
N PHE A 48 -4.03 -0.89 4.76
CA PHE A 48 -3.85 -0.51 3.36
C PHE A 48 -4.72 -1.40 2.48
N GLU A 49 -5.69 -0.82 1.78
CA GLU A 49 -6.57 -1.54 0.86
C GLU A 49 -6.30 -1.07 -0.56
N ARG A 50 -5.89 -1.98 -1.45
CA ARG A 50 -5.58 -1.66 -2.83
C ARG A 50 -6.86 -1.30 -3.58
N ASN A 51 -6.84 -0.14 -4.21
CA ASN A 51 -7.85 0.32 -5.14
C ASN A 51 -7.14 0.84 -6.40
N GLN A 52 -7.05 -0.03 -7.41
CA GLN A 52 -6.38 0.26 -8.69
C GLN A 52 -4.91 0.68 -8.47
N SER A 53 -4.58 1.94 -8.76
CA SER A 53 -3.25 2.54 -8.63
C SER A 53 -2.99 3.17 -7.26
N ASN A 54 -3.90 3.02 -6.31
CA ASN A 54 -3.80 3.63 -4.99
C ASN A 54 -4.00 2.61 -3.88
N PHE A 55 -3.51 2.93 -2.69
CA PHE A 55 -3.93 2.30 -1.45
C PHE A 55 -4.80 3.27 -0.68
N LYS A 56 -6.05 2.87 -0.37
CA LYS A 56 -6.79 3.50 0.72
C LYS A 56 -6.03 3.22 2.00
N HIS A 57 -5.94 4.22 2.87
CA HIS A 57 -5.17 4.12 4.10
C HIS A 57 -6.02 4.53 5.30
N SER A 58 -5.95 3.76 6.38
CA SER A 58 -6.43 4.17 7.68
C SER A 58 -5.40 3.85 8.77
N VAL A 59 -5.43 4.66 9.82
CA VAL A 59 -4.62 4.48 11.05
C VAL A 59 -5.59 4.40 12.20
N ASP A 60 -5.54 3.32 12.96
CA ASP A 60 -6.42 3.05 14.10
C ASP A 60 -7.89 3.33 13.78
N TYR A 61 -8.33 2.75 12.65
CA TYR A 61 -9.69 2.84 12.11
C TYR A 61 -10.12 4.24 11.65
N GLN A 62 -9.23 5.22 11.65
CA GLN A 62 -9.49 6.55 11.09
C GLN A 62 -8.94 6.64 9.66
N SER A 63 -9.83 6.98 8.72
CA SER A 63 -9.45 7.18 7.32
C SER A 63 -8.42 8.29 7.17
N LYS A 64 -7.41 8.06 6.34
CA LYS A 64 -6.38 9.02 5.93
C LYS A 64 -6.42 9.20 4.42
N TYR A 65 -5.64 10.14 3.90
CA TYR A 65 -5.53 10.29 2.45
C TYR A 65 -4.90 9.03 1.83
N PRO A 66 -5.30 8.67 0.61
CA PRO A 66 -4.73 7.50 -0.05
C PRO A 66 -3.27 7.71 -0.39
N PHE A 67 -2.55 6.59 -0.49
CA PHE A 67 -1.21 6.56 -1.06
C PHE A 67 -1.26 6.20 -2.54
N ASN A 68 -0.50 6.91 -3.37
CA ASN A 68 -0.29 6.56 -4.76
C ASN A 68 0.79 5.48 -4.87
N ILE A 69 0.58 4.46 -5.70
CA ILE A 69 1.62 3.48 -6.02
C ILE A 69 2.55 4.11 -7.07
N ILE A 70 3.80 4.38 -6.67
CA ILE A 70 4.81 4.94 -7.59
C ILE A 70 5.69 3.86 -8.23
N ARG A 71 5.77 2.69 -7.60
CA ARG A 71 6.46 1.51 -8.13
C ARG A 71 5.89 0.23 -7.53
N GLU A 72 5.68 -0.77 -8.37
CA GLU A 72 5.25 -2.12 -7.99
C GLU A 72 6.24 -3.14 -8.53
N THR A 73 7.02 -3.76 -7.65
CA THR A 73 7.99 -4.82 -7.99
C THR A 73 7.86 -5.97 -6.98
N ALA A 74 8.93 -6.37 -6.28
CA ALA A 74 8.84 -7.18 -5.06
C ALA A 74 8.34 -6.37 -3.85
N ARG A 75 8.27 -5.03 -3.99
CA ARG A 75 7.79 -4.08 -2.98
C ARG A 75 6.77 -3.15 -3.62
N TYR A 76 5.81 -2.69 -2.81
CA TYR A 76 5.07 -1.47 -3.09
C TYR A 76 5.87 -0.29 -2.59
N ILE A 77 6.10 0.70 -3.46
CA ILE A 77 6.55 2.03 -3.04
C ILE A 77 5.35 2.95 -3.16
N LEU A 78 4.96 3.52 -2.02
CA LEU A 78 3.74 4.26 -1.81
C LEU A 78 4.09 5.71 -1.46
N LEU A 79 3.41 6.67 -2.08
CA LEU A 79 3.61 8.11 -1.81
C LEU A 79 2.32 8.75 -1.32
N HIS A 80 2.36 9.38 -0.16
CA HIS A 80 1.27 10.19 0.37
C HIS A 80 1.41 11.67 -0.02
N ARG A 81 0.35 12.45 0.21
CA ARG A 81 0.33 13.90 -0.10
C ARG A 81 1.34 14.72 0.69
N ASP A 82 1.67 14.31 1.91
CA ASP A 82 2.65 14.96 2.81
C ASP A 82 4.09 14.51 2.55
N THR A 83 4.41 14.11 1.31
CA THR A 83 5.72 13.58 0.89
C THR A 83 6.22 12.37 1.69
N ARG A 84 5.33 11.69 2.44
CA ARG A 84 5.67 10.44 3.13
C ARG A 84 5.76 9.28 2.15
N ILE A 85 6.91 8.61 2.15
CA ILE A 85 7.15 7.37 1.41
C ILE A 85 6.92 6.19 2.34
N VAL A 86 6.08 5.26 1.92
CA VAL A 86 5.84 4.00 2.61
C VAL A 86 6.24 2.85 1.69
N MET A 87 6.93 1.85 2.23
CA MET A 87 7.30 0.65 1.51
C MET A 87 6.71 -0.59 2.18
N ILE A 88 6.01 -1.42 1.40
CA ILE A 88 5.53 -2.74 1.83
C ILE A 88 6.26 -3.79 1.01
N ASN A 89 7.07 -4.63 1.64
CA ASN A 89 7.67 -5.78 0.97
C ASN A 89 6.67 -6.94 0.92
N LYS A 90 6.40 -7.45 -0.28
CA LYS A 90 5.37 -8.47 -0.50
C LYS A 90 5.79 -9.87 -0.01
N LEU A 91 7.09 -10.11 0.17
CA LEU A 91 7.64 -11.41 0.55
C LEU A 91 7.77 -11.57 2.07
N ASP A 92 8.42 -10.62 2.74
CA ASP A 92 8.66 -10.66 4.19
C ASP A 92 7.63 -9.86 5.00
N LEU A 93 6.70 -9.19 4.31
CA LEU A 93 5.64 -8.39 4.91
C LEU A 93 6.16 -7.33 5.88
N ARG A 94 7.32 -6.73 5.61
CA ARG A 94 7.82 -5.59 6.38
C ARG A 94 7.32 -4.26 5.81
N LEU A 95 6.95 -3.36 6.71
CA LEU A 95 6.61 -1.96 6.42
C LEU A 95 7.80 -1.07 6.75
N GLY A 96 8.19 -0.16 5.87
CA GLY A 96 9.09 0.94 6.20
C GLY A 96 8.42 2.29 5.91
N GLN A 97 8.58 3.28 6.79
CA GLN A 97 8.11 4.65 6.56
C GLN A 97 9.27 5.64 6.55
N TYR A 98 9.24 6.59 5.61
CA TYR A 98 10.25 7.62 5.42
C TYR A 98 9.57 8.95 5.08
N TRP A 99 10.16 10.04 5.54
CA TRP A 99 9.76 11.39 5.15
C TRP A 99 10.86 11.96 4.26
N ILE A 100 10.50 12.43 3.06
CA ILE A 100 11.47 12.95 2.08
C ILE A 100 12.30 14.11 2.68
N ASP A 101 11.69 14.92 3.55
CA ASP A 101 12.34 16.07 4.18
C ASP A 101 12.90 15.77 5.60
N SER A 102 13.05 14.50 5.97
CA SER A 102 13.61 14.14 7.30
C SER A 102 15.12 14.34 7.37
N LYS A 103 15.61 14.69 8.57
CA LYS A 103 17.06 14.84 8.83
C LYS A 103 17.81 13.54 8.44
N PRO A 104 19.07 13.61 7.99
CA PRO A 104 19.87 12.46 7.56
C PRO A 104 20.00 11.32 8.59
N SER A 105 19.76 11.61 9.86
CA SER A 105 19.80 10.65 10.98
C SER A 105 18.49 9.91 11.21
N TYR A 106 17.44 10.16 10.43
CA TYR A 106 16.15 9.48 10.58
C TYR A 106 16.28 8.01 10.21
N LYS A 107 16.23 7.13 11.23
CA LYS A 107 16.12 5.70 11.01
C LYS A 107 14.63 5.37 10.85
N PRO A 108 14.20 4.88 9.69
CA PRO A 108 12.82 4.43 9.49
C PRO A 108 12.47 3.34 10.49
N ASP A 109 11.28 3.43 11.08
CA ASP A 109 10.75 2.30 11.84
C ASP A 109 10.27 1.21 10.87
N PHE A 110 10.63 -0.03 11.17
CA PHE A 110 10.30 -1.18 10.35
C PHE A 110 9.19 -1.99 11.03
N GLY A 111 7.94 -1.62 10.78
CA GLY A 111 6.77 -2.36 11.24
C GLY A 111 6.59 -3.71 10.55
N THR A 112 5.65 -4.50 11.06
CA THR A 112 5.28 -5.81 10.50
C THR A 112 3.88 -5.77 9.91
N CYS A 113 3.68 -6.36 8.74
CA CYS A 113 2.40 -6.48 8.05
C CYS A 113 1.91 -7.93 7.99
N ARG A 114 0.62 -8.08 7.72
CA ARG A 114 -0.01 -9.32 7.29
C ARG A 114 -0.97 -9.06 6.14
N VAL A 115 -1.06 -10.00 5.21
CA VAL A 115 -2.13 -10.00 4.20
C VAL A 115 -3.42 -10.43 4.87
N LYS A 116 -4.52 -9.74 4.59
CA LYS A 116 -5.87 -10.10 5.04
C LYS A 116 -6.57 -10.98 4.02
#